data_AF-A0A9D6LCN6-F1
#
_entry.id   AF-A0A9D6LCN6-F1
#
_cell.length_a   1.000
_cell.length_b   1.000
_cell.length_c   1.000
_cell.angle_alpha   90.00
_cell.angle_beta   90.00
_cell.angle_gamma   90.00
#
_symmetry.space_group_name_H-M   'P 1'
#
loop_
_entity.id
_entity.type
_entity.pdbx_description
1 polymer ?
#
loop_
_entity_poly.entity_id
_entity_poly.type
_entity_poly.pdbx_seq_one_letter_code
_entity_poly.pdbx_strand_id
1 'polypeptide(L)'
;MKHSLIRRRTGTAAILLVTCVGVGAWAQQQPPQQQPGGATPQGGSAQILRNLHDTEAINFIQHVNQEEIQAAMLAGGRLQTPALQTANQTILTDHQNSFAQLQTLASSLNVPTYNFQLATHELAAADFLARQQGPLFEQAYVDIEKSDHQTAIKTLQQFQSEDLSPQVQQLITAILPVMQKHLTAVGGPNLVTSTSAASGASGASGASGASGASGASGSSAASGSSGSTGNTGAASGPSGGGT
;
A
#
# COMPACT_ATOMS: atom_id res chain seq x y z
N MET A 1 14.46 25.58 41.73
CA MET A 1 14.56 27.03 41.40
C MET A 1 14.04 27.17 39.97
N LYS A 2 12.97 27.86 39.58
CA LYS A 2 12.11 28.90 40.17
C LYS A 2 10.67 28.70 39.64
N HIS A 3 9.70 29.20 40.41
CA HIS A 3 8.25 29.19 40.24
C HIS A 3 7.72 30.05 39.07
N SER A 4 6.45 29.83 38.67
CA SER A 4 5.35 30.85 38.67
C SER A 4 4.33 30.57 37.54
N LEU A 5 3.16 29.99 37.82
CA LEU A 5 1.84 30.59 38.17
C LEU A 5 1.01 31.21 37.01
N ILE A 6 -0.13 30.55 36.74
CA ILE A 6 -1.54 31.02 36.77
C ILE A 6 -1.88 32.39 36.11
N ARG A 7 -2.82 32.37 35.14
CA ARG A 7 -4.09 33.10 35.28
C ARG A 7 -5.22 32.61 34.36
N ARG A 8 -6.32 32.18 34.99
CA ARG A 8 -7.67 32.12 34.41
C ARG A 8 -8.27 33.53 34.42
N ARG A 9 -9.08 33.87 33.41
CA ARG A 9 -10.04 34.99 33.47
C ARG A 9 -11.39 34.55 32.93
N THR A 10 -12.32 34.41 33.87
CA THR A 10 -13.77 34.49 33.71
C THR A 10 -14.17 35.91 33.31
N GLY A 11 -15.17 36.05 32.44
CA GLY A 11 -15.84 37.30 32.11
C GLY A 11 -17.34 37.06 31.92
N THR A 12 -18.12 37.53 32.88
CA THR A 12 -19.59 37.48 32.96
C THR A 12 -20.25 38.73 32.37
N ALA A 13 -21.50 38.54 31.94
CA ALA A 13 -22.64 39.47 31.98
C ALA A 13 -22.80 40.52 30.86
N ALA A 14 -23.97 40.47 30.19
CA ALA A 14 -24.93 41.57 30.23
C ALA A 14 -26.34 41.09 29.83
N ILE A 15 -27.26 41.29 30.76
CA ILE A 15 -28.73 41.16 30.65
C ILE A 15 -29.26 42.43 29.97
N LEU A 16 -30.22 42.29 29.06
CA LEU A 16 -31.15 43.37 28.71
C LEU A 16 -32.57 42.82 28.60
N LEU A 17 -33.34 43.12 29.65
CA LEU A 17 -34.78 42.98 29.79
C LEU A 17 -35.43 44.20 29.11
N VAL A 18 -36.33 43.97 28.16
CA VAL A 18 -37.32 44.96 27.74
C VAL A 18 -38.70 44.34 27.91
N THR A 19 -39.44 44.88 28.87
CA THR A 19 -40.86 44.65 29.11
C THR A 19 -41.68 45.67 28.33
N CYS A 20 -42.71 45.23 27.61
CA CYS A 20 -43.85 46.06 27.25
C CYS A 20 -45.15 45.25 27.43
N VAL A 21 -46.00 45.73 28.32
CA VAL A 21 -47.36 45.26 28.59
C VAL A 21 -48.28 45.83 27.52
N GLY A 22 -49.13 44.99 26.93
CA GLY A 22 -50.23 45.40 26.06
C GLY A 22 -51.39 44.42 26.20
N VAL A 23 -52.44 44.85 26.88
CA VAL A 23 -53.71 44.13 27.02
C VAL A 23 -54.59 44.47 25.82
N GLY A 24 -55.10 43.45 25.14
CA GLY A 24 -56.05 43.60 24.04
C GLY A 24 -56.59 42.24 23.60
N ALA A 25 -57.73 41.84 24.17
CA ALA A 25 -58.44 40.63 23.79
C ALA A 25 -59.24 40.85 22.49
N TRP A 26 -58.82 40.18 21.42
CA TRP A 26 -59.61 39.96 20.22
C TRP A 26 -59.59 38.46 19.93
N ALA A 27 -60.75 37.82 20.03
CA ALA A 27 -60.91 36.39 19.76
C ALA A 27 -60.84 36.14 18.24
N GLN A 28 -59.65 35.83 17.73
CA GLN A 28 -59.49 35.15 16.44
C GLN A 28 -59.60 33.64 16.66
N GLN A 29 -60.57 33.01 15.98
CA GLN A 29 -60.62 31.56 15.83
C GLN A 29 -59.35 31.11 15.09
N GLN A 30 -58.46 30.41 15.80
CA GLN A 30 -57.30 29.75 15.20
C GLN A 30 -57.77 28.52 14.43
N PRO A 31 -57.34 28.30 13.16
CA PRO A 31 -57.54 27.02 12.50
C PRO A 31 -56.81 25.91 13.29
N PRO A 32 -57.29 24.66 13.24
CA PRO A 32 -56.73 23.57 14.03
C PRO A 32 -55.23 23.43 13.74
N GLN A 33 -54.40 23.63 14.77
CA GLN A 33 -52.99 23.29 14.70
C GLN A 33 -52.88 21.79 14.49
N GLN A 34 -52.38 21.40 13.31
CA GLN A 34 -51.86 20.06 13.10
C GLN A 34 -50.74 19.85 14.12
N GLN A 35 -50.92 18.85 14.99
CA GLN A 35 -49.85 18.35 15.85
C GLN A 35 -48.60 18.13 14.99
N PRO A 36 -47.40 18.59 15.42
CA PRO A 36 -46.18 18.20 14.76
C PRO A 36 -46.06 16.68 14.91
N GLY A 37 -46.29 15.96 13.81
CA GLY A 37 -45.92 14.56 13.72
C GLY A 37 -44.43 14.48 14.06
N GLY A 38 -44.10 13.76 15.13
CA GLY A 38 -42.73 13.50 15.52
C GLY A 38 -42.02 12.85 14.35
N ALA A 39 -41.23 13.62 13.61
CA ALA A 39 -40.28 13.11 12.65
C ALA A 39 -39.30 12.24 13.43
N THR A 40 -39.43 10.93 13.32
CA THR A 40 -38.35 10.01 13.67
C THR A 40 -37.10 10.45 12.90
N PRO A 41 -35.93 10.59 13.56
CA PRO A 41 -34.69 10.98 12.91
C PRO A 41 -34.15 9.81 12.06
N GLN A 42 -34.83 9.50 10.96
CA GLN A 42 -34.45 8.44 10.02
C GLN A 42 -33.28 8.87 9.10
N GLY A 43 -32.90 10.14 9.10
CA GLY A 43 -31.72 10.64 8.36
C GLY A 43 -30.38 10.47 9.08
N GLY A 44 -30.38 10.26 10.40
CA GLY A 44 -29.15 10.22 11.20
C GLY A 44 -28.30 8.97 10.97
N SER A 45 -28.94 7.79 10.86
CA SER A 45 -28.22 6.52 10.69
C SER A 45 -27.54 6.40 9.32
N ALA A 46 -28.24 6.80 8.25
CA ALA A 46 -27.68 6.80 6.90
C ALA A 46 -26.52 7.80 6.77
N GLN A 47 -26.64 8.98 7.38
CA GLN A 47 -25.57 9.97 7.39
C GLN A 47 -24.35 9.48 8.21
N ILE A 48 -24.56 8.83 9.35
CA ILE A 48 -23.47 8.23 10.14
C ILE A 48 -22.75 7.16 9.31
N LEU A 49 -23.49 6.27 8.65
CA LEU A 49 -22.89 5.22 7.82
C LEU A 49 -22.04 5.79 6.68
N ARG A 50 -22.55 6.79 5.96
CA ARG A 50 -21.78 7.48 4.91
C ARG A 50 -20.53 8.17 5.45
N ASN A 51 -20.59 8.80 6.62
CA ASN A 51 -19.40 9.38 7.24
C ASN A 51 -18.34 8.31 7.60
N LEU A 52 -18.77 7.09 7.97
CA LEU A 52 -17.86 5.98 8.20
C LEU A 52 -17.21 5.52 6.90
N HIS A 53 -17.99 5.32 5.83
CA HIS A 53 -17.46 4.95 4.51
C HIS A 53 -16.50 6.02 3.95
N ASP A 54 -16.84 7.32 4.09
CA ASP A 54 -15.95 8.42 3.73
C ASP A 54 -14.63 8.35 4.51
N THR A 55 -14.71 8.08 5.82
CA THR A 55 -13.53 7.95 6.70
C THR A 55 -12.65 6.77 6.27
N GLU A 56 -13.25 5.63 5.95
CA GLU A 56 -12.55 4.42 5.49
C GLU A 56 -11.89 4.66 4.13
N ALA A 57 -12.62 5.21 3.16
CA ALA A 57 -12.10 5.49 1.82
C ALA A 57 -10.96 6.52 1.87
N ILE A 58 -11.12 7.61 2.63
CA ILE A 58 -10.08 8.64 2.79
C ILE A 58 -8.82 8.05 3.42
N ASN A 59 -8.96 7.26 4.49
CA ASN A 59 -7.80 6.70 5.17
C ASN A 59 -7.14 5.57 4.38
N PHE A 60 -7.90 4.83 3.56
CA PHE A 60 -7.34 3.89 2.60
C PHE A 60 -6.48 4.61 1.55
N ILE A 61 -7.00 5.66 0.91
CA ILE A 61 -6.25 6.44 -0.09
C ILE A 61 -5.02 7.10 0.54
N GLN A 62 -5.14 7.60 1.76
CA GLN A 62 -4.04 8.17 2.55
C GLN A 62 -2.91 7.16 2.73
N HIS A 63 -3.25 5.95 3.19
CA HIS A 63 -2.30 4.86 3.41
C HIS A 63 -1.54 4.53 2.13
N VAL A 64 -2.26 4.25 1.03
CA VAL A 64 -1.67 3.93 -0.28
C VAL A 64 -0.77 5.06 -0.77
N ASN A 65 -1.20 6.32 -0.67
CA ASN A 65 -0.34 7.44 -1.08
C ASN A 65 0.96 7.52 -0.27
N GLN A 66 0.91 7.32 1.04
CA GLN A 66 2.11 7.39 1.88
C GLN A 66 3.06 6.23 1.65
N GLU A 67 2.53 5.03 1.43
CA GLU A 67 3.29 3.83 1.09
C GLU A 67 4.02 4.00 -0.24
N GLU A 68 3.29 4.35 -1.31
CA GLU A 68 3.81 4.46 -2.67
C GLU A 68 4.84 5.60 -2.82
N ILE A 69 4.64 6.72 -2.12
CA ILE A 69 5.64 7.80 -2.08
C ILE A 69 6.95 7.29 -1.47
N GLN A 70 6.88 6.53 -0.38
CA GLN A 70 8.07 5.98 0.27
C GLN A 70 8.74 4.93 -0.62
N ALA A 71 7.98 4.01 -1.20
CA ALA A 71 8.47 2.98 -2.10
C ALA A 71 9.18 3.58 -3.32
N ALA A 72 8.54 4.54 -4.01
CA ALA A 72 9.09 5.16 -5.20
C ALA A 72 10.33 6.03 -4.91
N MET A 73 10.40 6.66 -3.73
CA MET A 73 11.62 7.35 -3.27
C MET A 73 12.78 6.38 -3.01
N LEU A 74 12.52 5.24 -2.37
CA LEU A 74 13.53 4.21 -2.09
C LEU A 74 14.04 3.55 -3.38
N ALA A 75 13.17 3.35 -4.36
CA ALA A 75 13.52 2.72 -5.63
C ALA A 75 14.28 3.64 -6.58
N GLY A 76 14.00 4.96 -6.59
CA GLY A 76 14.51 5.88 -7.61
C GLY A 76 16.03 5.86 -7.83
N GLY A 77 16.84 5.67 -6.77
CA GLY A 77 18.30 5.58 -6.87
C GLY A 77 18.85 4.21 -7.27
N ARG A 78 17.98 3.19 -7.36
CA ARG A 78 18.34 1.77 -7.56
C ARG A 78 17.91 1.27 -8.93
N LEU A 79 16.86 1.85 -9.52
CA LEU A 79 16.39 1.55 -10.86
C LEU A 79 17.43 1.95 -11.91
N GLN A 80 17.69 1.05 -12.85
CA GLN A 80 18.62 1.19 -13.97
C GLN A 80 17.88 1.23 -15.32
N THR A 81 16.73 0.57 -15.41
CA THR A 81 15.92 0.50 -16.63
C THR A 81 15.23 1.87 -16.88
N PRO A 82 15.52 2.60 -17.97
CA PRO A 82 15.02 3.96 -18.16
C PRO A 82 13.49 4.09 -18.18
N ALA A 83 12.81 3.09 -18.75
CA ALA A 83 11.36 3.03 -18.74
C ALA A 83 10.80 2.85 -17.32
N LEU A 84 11.47 2.07 -16.47
CA LEU A 84 11.08 1.85 -15.09
C LEU A 84 11.38 3.07 -14.20
N GLN A 85 12.48 3.78 -14.45
CA GLN A 85 12.75 5.08 -13.82
C GLN A 85 11.65 6.10 -14.15
N THR A 86 11.22 6.15 -15.42
CA THR A 86 10.14 7.03 -15.87
C THR A 86 8.81 6.67 -15.23
N ALA A 87 8.50 5.37 -15.14
CA ALA A 87 7.30 4.88 -14.46
C ALA A 87 7.31 5.26 -12.97
N ASN A 88 8.41 4.97 -12.25
CA ASN A 88 8.59 5.31 -10.84
C ASN A 88 8.44 6.82 -10.58
N GLN A 89 9.03 7.68 -11.42
CA GLN A 89 8.89 9.13 -11.28
C GLN A 89 7.44 9.59 -11.51
N THR A 90 6.73 8.95 -12.44
CA THR A 90 5.31 9.23 -12.69
C THR A 90 4.47 8.85 -11.47
N ILE A 91 4.66 7.65 -10.92
CA ILE A 91 3.99 7.14 -9.71
C ILE A 91 4.24 8.11 -8.55
N LEU A 92 5.51 8.42 -8.24
CA LEU A 92 5.87 9.34 -7.17
C LEU A 92 5.15 10.69 -7.28
N THR A 93 5.13 11.27 -8.48
CA THR A 93 4.52 12.59 -8.72
C THR A 93 3.00 12.53 -8.56
N ASP A 94 2.36 11.53 -9.14
CA ASP A 94 0.91 11.39 -9.12
C ASP A 94 0.40 11.08 -7.70
N HIS A 95 1.10 10.25 -6.93
CA HIS A 95 0.77 9.99 -5.53
C HIS A 95 0.98 11.22 -4.62
N GLN A 96 2.03 12.03 -4.84
CA GLN A 96 2.21 13.30 -4.13
C GLN A 96 1.06 14.28 -4.41
N ASN A 97 0.63 14.37 -5.66
CA ASN A 97 -0.50 15.22 -6.05
C ASN A 97 -1.82 14.72 -5.42
N SER A 98 -2.07 13.41 -5.50
CA SER A 98 -3.23 12.75 -4.87
C SER A 98 -3.25 13.00 -3.36
N PHE A 99 -2.09 12.87 -2.69
CA PHE A 99 -1.94 13.12 -1.27
C PHE A 99 -2.33 14.56 -0.89
N ALA A 100 -1.85 15.55 -1.63
CA ALA A 100 -2.20 16.96 -1.37
C ALA A 100 -3.70 17.24 -1.56
N GLN A 101 -4.32 16.67 -2.61
CA GLN A 101 -5.76 16.78 -2.86
C GLN A 101 -6.57 16.11 -1.74
N LEU A 102 -6.17 14.92 -1.31
CA LEU A 102 -6.81 14.17 -0.24
C LEU A 102 -6.75 14.94 1.09
N GLN A 103 -5.60 15.53 1.44
CA GLN A 103 -5.46 16.31 2.67
C GLN A 103 -6.39 17.52 2.70
N THR A 104 -6.57 18.18 1.55
CA THR A 104 -7.52 19.29 1.38
C THR A 104 -8.96 18.80 1.56
N LEU A 105 -9.31 17.68 0.91
CA LEU A 105 -10.65 17.10 1.00
C LEU A 105 -10.99 16.66 2.42
N ALA A 106 -10.10 15.90 3.08
CA ALA A 106 -10.29 15.42 4.44
C ALA A 106 -10.50 16.58 5.43
N SER A 107 -9.71 17.65 5.29
CA SER A 107 -9.89 18.87 6.08
C SER A 107 -11.26 19.53 5.85
N SER A 108 -11.71 19.59 4.59
CA SER A 108 -13.01 20.18 4.23
C SER A 108 -14.21 19.38 4.75
N LEU A 109 -14.05 18.06 4.90
CA LEU A 109 -15.07 17.15 5.41
C LEU A 109 -14.94 16.88 6.92
N ASN A 110 -13.96 17.50 7.60
CA ASN A 110 -13.63 17.24 9.00
C ASN A 110 -13.36 15.75 9.30
N VAL A 111 -12.80 15.02 8.33
CA VAL A 111 -12.42 13.61 8.48
C VAL A 111 -10.97 13.53 8.98
N PRO A 112 -10.68 12.82 10.09
CA PRO A 112 -9.32 12.62 10.55
C PRO A 112 -8.54 11.72 9.58
N THR A 113 -7.28 12.08 9.32
CA THR A 113 -6.34 11.26 8.58
C THR A 113 -5.29 10.67 9.51
N TYR A 114 -4.88 9.43 9.24
CA TYR A 114 -3.83 8.76 9.98
C TYR A 114 -2.53 8.76 9.18
N ASN A 115 -1.41 8.84 9.92
CA ASN A 115 -0.10 8.63 9.31
C ASN A 115 0.16 7.14 9.18
N PHE A 116 0.69 6.77 8.03
CA PHE A 116 1.18 5.45 7.71
C PHE A 116 2.15 4.97 8.79
N GLN A 117 1.89 3.77 9.26
CA GLN A 117 2.81 2.96 10.03
C GLN A 117 2.91 1.65 9.27
N LEU A 118 4.13 1.19 8.96
CA LEU A 118 4.30 -0.09 8.30
C LEU A 118 3.60 -1.17 9.12
N ALA A 119 2.59 -1.80 8.54
CA ALA A 119 2.09 -3.07 8.99
C ALA A 119 3.19 -4.13 8.87
N THR A 120 3.03 -5.24 9.59
CA THR A 120 4.03 -6.33 9.62
C THR A 120 4.35 -6.89 8.22
N HIS A 121 3.40 -6.89 7.30
CA HIS A 121 3.58 -7.36 5.93
C HIS A 121 4.38 -6.36 5.06
N GLU A 122 4.09 -5.06 5.19
CA GLU A 122 4.80 -3.98 4.48
C GLU A 122 6.28 -3.93 4.90
N LEU A 123 6.57 -4.20 6.18
CA LEU A 123 7.94 -4.32 6.69
C LEU A 123 8.69 -5.49 6.06
N ALA A 124 8.03 -6.65 5.91
CA ALA A 124 8.64 -7.82 5.29
C ALA A 124 8.93 -7.59 3.80
N ALA A 125 8.03 -6.93 3.07
CA ALA A 125 8.24 -6.55 1.67
C ALA A 125 9.40 -5.56 1.51
N ALA A 126 9.48 -4.54 2.38
CA ALA A 126 10.58 -3.59 2.41
C ALA A 126 11.93 -4.28 2.72
N ASP A 127 11.97 -5.17 3.71
CA ASP A 127 13.17 -5.96 4.06
C ASP A 127 13.61 -6.88 2.91
N PHE A 128 12.64 -7.50 2.22
CA PHE A 128 12.93 -8.32 1.05
C PHE A 128 13.55 -7.49 -0.08
N LEU A 129 12.93 -6.35 -0.42
CA LEU A 129 13.44 -5.41 -1.43
C LEU A 129 14.81 -4.85 -1.07
N ALA A 130 15.07 -4.54 0.20
CA ALA A 130 16.35 -4.02 0.68
C ALA A 130 17.52 -4.99 0.44
N ARG A 131 17.24 -6.31 0.38
CA ARG A 131 18.25 -7.35 0.14
C ARG A 131 18.51 -7.65 -1.34
N GLN A 132 17.63 -7.22 -2.25
CA GLN A 132 17.82 -7.40 -3.68
C GLN A 132 18.69 -6.30 -4.27
N GLN A 133 19.35 -6.53 -5.41
CA GLN A 133 20.12 -5.51 -6.13
C GLN A 133 20.00 -5.73 -7.65
N GLY A 134 20.24 -4.67 -8.43
CA GLY A 134 20.26 -4.75 -9.90
C GLY A 134 18.97 -5.35 -10.48
N PRO A 135 19.03 -6.25 -11.47
CA PRO A 135 17.84 -6.82 -12.10
C PRO A 135 16.87 -7.55 -11.15
N LEU A 136 17.39 -8.18 -10.08
CA LEU A 136 16.53 -8.83 -9.07
C LEU A 136 15.75 -7.81 -8.25
N PHE A 137 16.36 -6.64 -7.98
CA PHE A 137 15.65 -5.55 -7.32
C PHE A 137 14.54 -4.99 -8.22
N GLU A 138 14.84 -4.72 -9.49
CA GLU A 138 13.84 -4.19 -10.43
C GLU A 138 12.68 -5.16 -10.63
N GLN A 139 12.94 -6.47 -10.70
CA GLN A 139 11.90 -7.50 -10.77
C GLN A 139 11.03 -7.51 -9.52
N ALA A 140 11.64 -7.57 -8.33
CA ALA A 140 10.90 -7.54 -7.07
C ALA A 140 10.06 -6.26 -6.93
N TYR A 141 10.62 -5.11 -7.32
CA TYR A 141 9.94 -3.83 -7.31
C TYR A 141 8.71 -3.84 -8.23
N VAL A 142 8.88 -4.27 -9.50
CA VAL A 142 7.77 -4.38 -10.46
C VAL A 142 6.67 -5.32 -9.98
N ASP A 143 7.03 -6.46 -9.36
CA ASP A 143 6.05 -7.44 -8.89
C ASP A 143 5.21 -6.90 -7.72
N ILE A 144 5.85 -6.19 -6.78
CA ILE A 144 5.18 -5.53 -5.65
C ILE A 144 4.24 -4.44 -6.16
N GLU A 145 4.76 -3.50 -6.96
CA GLU A 145 3.98 -2.40 -7.53
C GLU A 145 2.74 -2.90 -8.29
N LYS A 146 2.87 -3.97 -9.09
CA LYS A 146 1.72 -4.58 -9.78
C LYS A 146 0.67 -5.12 -8.80
N SER A 147 1.13 -5.89 -7.81
CA SER A 147 0.24 -6.53 -6.82
C SER A 147 -0.53 -5.48 -6.01
N ASP A 148 0.17 -4.46 -5.54
CA ASP A 148 -0.39 -3.44 -4.66
C ASP A 148 -1.33 -2.52 -5.44
N HIS A 149 -0.96 -2.09 -6.65
CA HIS A 149 -1.85 -1.31 -7.52
C HIS A 149 -3.10 -2.09 -7.93
N GLN A 150 -3.02 -3.39 -8.21
CA GLN A 150 -4.20 -4.22 -8.50
C GLN A 150 -5.14 -4.28 -7.29
N THR A 151 -4.58 -4.46 -6.10
CA THR A 151 -5.34 -4.48 -4.84
C THR A 151 -5.99 -3.11 -4.56
N ALA A 152 -5.25 -2.02 -4.78
CA ALA A 152 -5.75 -0.66 -4.62
C ALA A 152 -6.89 -0.35 -5.61
N ILE A 153 -6.73 -0.68 -6.89
CA ILE A 153 -7.78 -0.50 -7.91
C ILE A 153 -9.05 -1.24 -7.50
N LYS A 154 -8.94 -2.50 -7.10
CA LYS A 154 -10.10 -3.31 -6.68
C LYS A 154 -10.79 -2.70 -5.46
N THR A 155 -10.03 -2.25 -4.47
CA THR A 155 -10.57 -1.66 -3.25
C THR A 155 -11.24 -0.31 -3.52
N LEU A 156 -10.64 0.52 -4.39
CA LEU A 156 -11.26 1.77 -4.86
C LEU A 156 -12.56 1.53 -5.62
N GLN A 157 -12.62 0.50 -6.47
CA GLN A 157 -13.86 0.10 -7.15
C GLN A 157 -14.94 -0.38 -6.17
N GLN A 158 -14.56 -1.05 -5.07
CA GLN A 158 -15.50 -1.42 -4.01
C GLN A 158 -16.04 -0.17 -3.32
N PHE A 159 -15.18 0.77 -2.92
CA PHE A 159 -15.63 2.05 -2.36
C PHE A 159 -16.57 2.81 -3.30
N GLN A 160 -16.33 2.81 -4.62
CA GLN A 160 -17.24 3.45 -5.58
C GLN A 160 -18.67 2.90 -5.55
N SER A 161 -18.88 1.68 -5.05
CA SER A 161 -20.19 1.05 -4.93
C SER A 161 -20.90 1.34 -3.60
N GLU A 162 -20.23 1.99 -2.65
CA GLU A 162 -20.77 2.37 -1.34
C GLU A 162 -21.50 3.72 -1.37
N ASP A 163 -22.31 4.01 -0.33
CA ASP A 163 -22.87 5.35 -0.13
C ASP A 163 -21.81 6.31 0.41
N LEU A 164 -21.11 6.99 -0.50
CA LEU A 164 -20.08 8.00 -0.23
C LEU A 164 -20.58 9.42 -0.43
N SER A 165 -19.93 10.40 0.17
CA SER A 165 -20.18 11.80 -0.19
C SER A 165 -19.76 12.07 -1.65
N PRO A 166 -20.44 12.99 -2.36
CA PRO A 166 -20.10 13.31 -3.75
C PRO A 166 -18.63 13.70 -3.96
N GLN A 167 -18.03 14.37 -2.97
CA GLN A 167 -16.63 14.78 -3.02
C GLN A 167 -15.66 13.60 -2.93
N VAL A 168 -15.94 12.61 -2.09
CA VAL A 168 -15.12 11.38 -2.00
C VAL A 168 -15.32 10.52 -3.26
N GLN A 169 -16.56 10.40 -3.76
CA GLN A 169 -16.84 9.71 -5.02
C GLN A 169 -16.06 10.34 -6.19
N GLN A 170 -16.02 11.68 -6.25
CA GLN A 170 -15.29 12.41 -7.29
C GLN A 170 -13.77 12.18 -7.19
N LEU A 171 -13.22 12.16 -5.97
CA LEU A 171 -11.80 11.86 -5.77
C LEU A 171 -11.46 10.45 -6.27
N ILE A 172 -12.23 9.43 -5.89
CA ILE A 172 -11.99 8.04 -6.33
C ILE A 172 -12.12 7.93 -7.85
N THR A 173 -13.12 8.60 -8.44
CA THR A 173 -13.32 8.64 -9.90
C THR A 173 -12.11 9.23 -10.63
N ALA A 174 -11.44 10.22 -10.05
CA ALA A 174 -10.22 10.81 -10.62
C ALA A 174 -8.98 9.91 -10.45
N ILE A 175 -8.88 9.17 -9.33
CA ILE A 175 -7.73 8.34 -9.00
C ILE A 175 -7.69 7.04 -9.82
N LEU A 176 -8.82 6.37 -10.01
CA LEU A 176 -8.86 5.07 -10.70
C LEU A 176 -8.15 5.01 -12.07
N PRO A 177 -8.38 5.95 -13.01
CA PRO A 177 -7.66 5.91 -14.29
C PRO A 177 -6.14 6.15 -14.13
N VAL A 178 -5.72 6.88 -13.11
CA VAL A 178 -4.30 7.12 -12.79
C VAL A 178 -3.66 5.83 -12.28
N MET A 179 -4.30 5.13 -11.34
CA MET A 179 -3.82 3.83 -10.84
C MET A 179 -3.74 2.78 -11.96
N GLN A 180 -4.71 2.76 -12.87
CA GLN A 180 -4.69 1.87 -14.03
C GLN A 180 -3.54 2.20 -15.00
N LYS A 181 -3.23 3.48 -15.17
CA LYS A 181 -2.07 3.94 -15.93
C LYS A 181 -0.77 3.52 -15.25
N HIS A 182 -0.66 3.62 -13.94
CA HIS A 182 0.51 3.15 -13.17
C HIS A 182 0.73 1.66 -13.35
N LEU A 183 -0.31 0.84 -13.15
CA LEU A 183 -0.25 -0.60 -13.38
C LEU A 183 0.24 -0.96 -14.80
N THR A 184 -0.21 -0.21 -15.80
CA THR A 184 0.25 -0.36 -17.18
C THR A 184 1.72 0.07 -17.34
N ALA A 185 2.11 1.17 -16.69
CA ALA A 185 3.47 1.71 -16.75
C ALA A 185 4.51 0.80 -16.09
N VAL A 186 4.15 0.05 -15.04
CA VAL A 186 5.01 -0.98 -14.42
C VAL A 186 4.85 -2.36 -15.08
N GLY A 187 3.84 -2.55 -15.92
CA GLY A 187 3.54 -3.80 -16.64
C GLY A 187 4.00 -3.88 -18.09
N GLY A 188 4.55 -2.80 -18.64
CA GLY A 188 4.98 -2.73 -20.03
C GLY A 188 6.04 -3.78 -20.42
N PRO A 189 6.03 -4.26 -21.69
CA PRO A 189 7.10 -5.12 -22.19
C PRO A 189 8.43 -4.36 -22.13
N ASN A 190 9.50 -5.06 -21.74
CA ASN A 190 10.88 -4.54 -21.57
C ASN A 190 11.20 -3.79 -20.26
N LEU A 191 10.36 -3.83 -19.24
CA LEU A 191 10.69 -3.22 -17.93
C LEU A 191 11.63 -4.07 -17.08
N VAL A 192 11.60 -5.37 -17.32
CA VAL A 192 12.51 -6.35 -16.78
C VAL A 192 12.90 -7.23 -17.94
N THR A 193 14.08 -6.99 -18.51
CA THR A 193 14.68 -7.97 -19.41
C THR A 193 14.92 -9.19 -18.55
N SER A 194 14.02 -10.18 -18.66
CA SER A 194 14.22 -11.51 -18.12
C SER A 194 15.47 -12.06 -18.79
N THR A 195 16.64 -11.77 -18.21
CA THR A 195 17.78 -12.64 -18.38
C THR A 195 17.35 -13.95 -17.73
N SER A 196 16.87 -14.86 -18.56
CA SER A 196 16.97 -16.30 -18.36
C SER A 196 18.44 -16.68 -18.23
N ALA A 197 19.06 -16.19 -17.16
CA ALA A 197 20.41 -16.46 -16.65
C ALA A 197 20.33 -16.78 -15.15
N ALA A 198 19.15 -17.19 -14.67
CA ALA A 198 18.98 -17.89 -13.40
C ALA A 198 19.00 -19.42 -13.60
N SER A 199 19.76 -19.92 -14.58
CA SER A 199 20.42 -21.22 -14.47
C SER A 199 21.82 -20.97 -13.90
N GLY A 200 21.91 -20.73 -12.60
CA GLY A 200 23.16 -20.34 -11.95
C GLY A 200 23.12 -20.13 -10.43
N ALA A 201 22.02 -20.41 -9.74
CA ALA A 201 22.05 -20.55 -8.28
C ALA A 201 22.73 -21.89 -7.92
N SER A 202 24.05 -21.94 -8.07
CA SER A 202 24.91 -22.96 -7.48
C SER A 202 26.15 -22.26 -6.95
N GLY A 203 26.31 -22.25 -5.62
CA GLY A 203 27.59 -21.92 -4.99
C GLY A 203 27.59 -20.84 -3.92
N ALA A 204 26.71 -20.93 -2.91
CA ALA A 204 27.02 -20.34 -1.61
C ALA A 204 27.76 -21.40 -0.76
N SER A 205 29.08 -21.27 -0.73
CA SER A 205 30.01 -21.57 0.37
C SER A 205 29.94 -22.93 1.10
N GLY A 206 30.89 -23.81 0.77
CA GLY A 206 31.42 -24.86 1.65
C GLY A 206 32.93 -24.64 1.84
N ALA A 207 33.39 -24.67 3.08
CA ALA A 207 34.67 -24.18 3.55
C ALA A 207 35.93 -24.88 3.01
N SER A 208 37.03 -24.14 3.11
CA SER A 208 38.44 -24.51 2.91
C SER A 208 38.84 -25.91 3.41
N GLY A 209 39.61 -26.62 2.58
CA GLY A 209 40.28 -27.87 2.94
C GLY A 209 41.55 -28.10 2.12
N ALA A 210 42.69 -27.95 2.80
CA ALA A 210 44.08 -28.28 2.52
C ALA A 210 44.56 -28.84 1.15
N SER A 211 45.70 -28.27 0.75
CA SER A 211 46.71 -28.70 -0.21
C SER A 211 47.08 -30.19 -0.20
N GLY A 212 47.39 -30.76 -1.37
CA GLY A 212 48.02 -32.08 -1.52
C GLY A 212 48.57 -32.36 -2.92
N ALA A 213 49.89 -32.19 -3.04
CA ALA A 213 50.88 -32.72 -4.01
C ALA A 213 50.50 -33.38 -5.36
N SER A 214 51.14 -32.85 -6.40
CA SER A 214 51.85 -33.46 -7.54
C SER A 214 51.86 -34.98 -7.74
N GLY A 215 51.68 -35.39 -9.01
CA GLY A 215 52.14 -36.68 -9.57
C GLY A 215 51.47 -36.94 -10.93
N ALA A 216 52.09 -36.55 -12.05
CA ALA A 216 52.93 -37.38 -12.92
C ALA A 216 52.19 -37.94 -14.16
N SER A 217 52.85 -37.76 -15.30
CA SER A 217 52.45 -37.98 -16.68
C SER A 217 52.11 -39.43 -17.05
N GLY A 218 51.29 -39.63 -18.08
CA GLY A 218 51.15 -40.92 -18.76
C GLY A 218 50.14 -40.96 -19.92
N SER A 219 50.64 -40.78 -21.14
CA SER A 219 50.22 -41.39 -22.41
C SER A 219 48.77 -41.25 -22.94
N SER A 220 48.71 -40.60 -24.10
CA SER A 220 47.72 -40.65 -25.17
C SER A 220 47.35 -42.05 -25.68
N ALA A 221 46.06 -42.32 -25.91
CA ALA A 221 45.49 -42.75 -27.20
C ALA A 221 43.96 -42.96 -27.17
N ALA A 222 43.30 -42.38 -28.17
CA ALA A 222 42.13 -42.87 -28.92
C ALA A 222 40.75 -43.10 -28.24
N SER A 223 39.81 -42.25 -28.68
CA SER A 223 38.51 -42.59 -29.27
C SER A 223 37.45 -43.36 -28.48
N GLY A 224 36.24 -42.78 -28.43
CA GLY A 224 35.01 -43.56 -28.50
C GLY A 224 33.87 -43.09 -27.62
N SER A 225 32.92 -42.39 -28.23
CA SER A 225 31.57 -42.09 -27.72
C SER A 225 30.89 -43.31 -27.10
N SER A 226 30.33 -43.16 -25.89
CA SER A 226 29.02 -43.67 -25.45
C SER A 226 28.80 -43.32 -23.97
N GLY A 227 28.17 -42.17 -23.72
CA GLY A 227 27.66 -41.83 -22.39
C GLY A 227 26.30 -42.48 -22.18
N SER A 228 26.28 -43.74 -21.72
CA SER A 228 25.07 -44.41 -21.25
C SER A 228 25.23 -44.83 -19.79
N THR A 229 24.35 -44.29 -18.94
CA THR A 229 23.86 -44.89 -17.69
C THR A 229 24.88 -45.28 -16.63
N GLY A 230 25.11 -44.37 -15.68
CA GLY A 230 25.64 -44.70 -14.35
C GLY A 230 24.50 -44.95 -13.37
N ASN A 231 23.97 -46.17 -13.36
CA ASN A 231 23.26 -46.70 -12.21
C ASN A 231 24.32 -47.25 -11.26
N THR A 232 24.30 -46.84 -9.99
CA THR A 232 24.36 -47.71 -8.79
C THR A 232 24.71 -46.87 -7.56
N GLY A 233 23.71 -46.73 -6.68
CA GLY A 233 23.92 -46.46 -5.27
C GLY A 233 23.28 -47.59 -4.46
N ALA A 234 24.10 -48.22 -3.62
CA ALA A 234 23.75 -49.00 -2.42
C ALA A 234 22.99 -50.34 -2.59
N ALA A 235 23.63 -51.44 -2.19
CA ALA A 235 23.50 -51.95 -0.82
C ALA A 235 24.35 -53.23 -0.58
N SER A 236 25.33 -53.09 0.30
CA SER A 236 25.76 -53.99 1.38
C SER A 236 25.20 -55.43 1.47
N GLY A 237 26.10 -56.41 1.64
CA GLY A 237 25.82 -57.68 2.34
C GLY A 237 26.82 -58.82 2.05
N PRO A 238 27.51 -59.41 3.05
CA PRO A 238 28.64 -60.31 2.82
C PRO A 238 28.30 -61.81 2.85
N SER A 239 29.20 -62.59 2.23
CA SER A 239 29.79 -63.87 2.66
C SER A 239 28.92 -64.90 3.41
N GLY A 240 28.85 -66.10 2.83
CA GLY A 240 28.52 -67.33 3.57
C GLY A 240 28.59 -68.56 2.67
N GLY A 241 29.74 -69.23 2.65
CA GLY A 241 29.93 -70.52 1.99
C GLY A 241 29.26 -71.67 2.74
N GLY A 242 29.05 -72.79 2.04
CA GLY A 242 28.54 -74.02 2.62
C GLY A 242 28.38 -75.12 1.59
N THR A 243 29.43 -75.95 1.52
CA THR A 243 29.53 -77.36 1.06
C THR A 243 28.99 -77.76 -0.31
#